data_AF-A0A011PNB9-F1
#
_entry.id   AF-A0A011PNB9-F1
#
_cell.length_a   1.000
_cell.length_b   1.000
_cell.length_c   1.000
_cell.angle_alpha   90.00
_cell.angle_beta   90.00
_cell.angle_gamma   90.00
#
_symmetry.space_group_name_H-M   'P 1'
#
loop_
_entity.id
_entity.type
_entity.pdbx_description
1 polymer ?
#
loop_
_entity_poly.entity_id
_entity_poly.type
_entity_poly.pdbx_seq_one_letter_code
_entity_poly.pdbx_strand_id
1 'polypeptide(L)' 'MPQFAVYRNPNPETTADYPLLLDVQSDLIAELGTRVVVPLPG' A
#
# COMPACT_ATOMS: atom_id res chain seq x y z
N MET A 1 1.78 -1.34 8.62
CA MET A 1 2.00 0.09 8.35
C MET A 1 0.83 0.84 8.99
N PRO A 2 1.02 2.08 9.47
CA PRO A 2 -0.10 2.85 10.01
C PRO A 2 -1.06 3.23 8.88
N GLN A 3 -2.35 3.34 9.20
CA GLN A 3 -3.34 3.83 8.25
C GLN A 3 -2.90 5.18 7.63
N PHE A 4 -3.11 5.33 6.33
CA PHE A 4 -2.71 6.48 5.51
C PHE A 4 -1.20 6.66 5.29
N ALA A 5 -0.38 5.67 5.67
CA ALA A 5 1.02 5.64 5.24
C ALA A 5 1.15 5.33 3.74
N VAL A 6 2.12 5.99 3.10
CA VAL A 6 2.52 5.70 1.71
C VAL A 6 3.83 4.92 1.72
N TYR A 7 3.93 3.91 0.86
CA TYR A 7 5.12 3.08 0.73
C TYR A 7 5.40 2.69 -0.73
N ARG A 8 6.63 2.27 -1.02
CA ARG A 8 7.03 1.85 -2.37
C ARG A 8 6.36 0.55 -2.76
N ASN A 9 5.87 0.46 -3.99
CA ASN A 9 5.41 -0.79 -4.56
C ASN A 9 6.62 -1.72 -4.84
N PRO A 10 6.75 -2.85 -4.13
CA PRO A 10 7.87 -3.77 -4.32
C PRO A 10 7.69 -4.69 -5.54
N ASN A 11 6.51 -4.71 -6.17
CA ASN A 11 6.23 -5.59 -7.30
C ASN A 11 6.93 -5.05 -8.57
N PRO A 12 7.94 -5.74 -9.12
CA PRO A 12 8.70 -5.25 -10.28
C PRO A 12 7.86 -5.15 -11.56
N GLU A 13 6.77 -5.89 -11.67
CA GLU A 13 5.90 -5.89 -12.84
C GLU A 13 4.97 -4.67 -12.89
N THR A 14 4.66 -4.06 -11.74
CA THR A 14 3.69 -2.96 -11.64
C THR A 14 4.26 -1.68 -11.04
N THR A 15 5.49 -1.71 -10.51
CA THR A 15 6.14 -0.54 -9.88
C THR A 15 6.40 0.61 -10.87
N ALA A 16 6.48 0.31 -12.17
CA ALA A 16 6.61 1.33 -13.21
C ALA A 16 5.35 2.19 -13.35
N ASP A 17 4.17 1.56 -13.36
CA ASP A 17 2.88 2.25 -13.49
C ASP A 17 2.37 2.80 -12.15
N TYR A 18 2.66 2.08 -11.06
CA TYR A 18 2.22 2.38 -9.70
C TYR A 18 3.40 2.32 -8.72
N PRO A 19 4.24 3.37 -8.64
CA PRO A 19 5.46 3.35 -7.82
C PRO A 19 5.17 3.37 -6.32
N LEU A 20 3.98 3.84 -5.92
CA LEU A 20 3.60 4.03 -4.52
C LEU A 20 2.25 3.37 -4.23
N LEU A 21 2.10 2.93 -2.99
CA LEU A 21 0.88 2.31 -2.45
C LEU A 21 0.46 3.07 -1.18
N LEU A 22 -0.82 3.44 -1.09
CA LEU A 22 -1.42 4.06 0.08
C LEU A 22 -2.12 3.00 0.92
N ASP A 23 -1.72 2.84 2.19
CA ASP A 23 -2.43 1.99 3.16
C ASP A 23 -3.76 2.66 3.54
N VAL A 24 -4.88 2.02 3.21
CA VAL A 24 -6.23 2.47 3.60
C VAL A 24 -6.88 1.55 4.63
N GLN A 25 -6.17 0.54 5.11
CA GLN A 25 -6.66 -0.39 6.11
C GLN A 25 -6.86 0.32 7.45
N SER A 26 -8.01 0.08 8.08
CA SER A 26 -8.26 0.56 9.44
C SER A 26 -7.27 -0.05 10.43
N ASP A 27 -6.74 0.77 11.34
CA ASP A 27 -5.84 0.30 12.39
C ASP A 27 -6.51 -0.72 13.33
N LEU A 28 -7.85 -0.78 13.38
CA LEU A 28 -8.60 -1.80 14.14
C LEU A 28 -8.29 -3.24 13.70
N ILE A 29 -7.82 -3.42 12.47
CA ILE A 29 -7.45 -4.73 11.90
C ILE A 29 -5.97 -4.74 11.48
N ALA A 30 -5.12 -3.95 12.12
CA ALA A 30 -3.71 -3.84 11.77
C ALA A 30 -2.89 -5.12 11.98
N GLU A 31 -3.40 -6.10 12.73
CA GLU A 31 -2.69 -7.36 13.02
C GLU A 31 -2.75 -8.38 11.87
N LEU A 32 -3.58 -8.14 10.85
CA LEU A 32 -3.63 -8.99 9.67
C LEU A 32 -2.29 -8.95 8.91
N GLY A 33 -1.87 -10.11 8.38
CA GLY A 33 -0.66 -10.24 7.57
C GLY A 33 -0.76 -9.62 6.17
N THR A 34 -1.93 -9.06 5.83
CA THR A 34 -2.21 -8.39 4.56
C THR A 34 -2.68 -6.96 4.80
N ARG A 35 -2.64 -6.14 3.74
CA ARG A 35 -3.07 -4.74 3.75
C ARG A 35 -4.00 -4.45 2.58
N VAL A 36 -5.06 -3.69 2.83
CA VAL A 36 -5.89 -3.07 1.78
C VAL A 36 -5.25 -1.76 1.37
N VAL A 37 -4.93 -1.61 0.08
CA VAL A 37 -4.21 -0.44 -0.44
C VAL A 37 -4.79 0.12 -1.73
N VAL A 38 -4.48 1.40 -1.98
CA VAL A 38 -4.77 2.08 -3.25
C VAL A 38 -3.44 2.32 -3.99
N PRO A 39 -3.30 1.88 -5.25
CA PRO A 39 -2.16 2.22 -6.09
C PRO A 39 -2.16 3.70 -6.45
N LEU A 40 -1.01 4.35 -6.34
CA LEU A 40 -0.82 5.74 -6.78
C LEU A 40 -0.08 5.73 -8.12
N PRO A 41 -0.63 6.35 -9.17
CA PRO A 41 0.04 6.42 -10.47
C PRO A 41 1.30 7.30 -10.37
N GLY A 42 2.30 6.96 -11.19
CA GLY A 42 3.53 7.73 -11.35
C GLY A 42 3.35 9.05 -12.10
#